data_AF-A0A182FBN1-F1
#
_entry.id   AF-A0A182FBN1-F1
#
_cell.length_a   1.000
_cell.length_b   1.000
_cell.length_c   1.000
_cell.angle_alpha   90.00
_cell.angle_beta   90.00
_cell.angle_gamma   90.00
#
_symmetry.space_group_name_H-M   'P 1'
#
loop_
_entity.id
_entity.type
_entity.pdbx_description
1 polymer ?
#
loop_
_entity_poly.entity_id
_entity_poly.type
_entity_poly.pdbx_seq_one_letter_code
_entity_poly.pdbx_strand_id
1 'polypeptide(L)'
;MQQQFQAVLLAACWFLACSSAFEIPDRYKKPAKMLHETCVAESGASEELLRQCLDGTIHDDKAVQCYIHCLFDKIGVIEPETGRILLDWLTEMLPSDLQQVVAHLTRECGHIVTEDKCNTAYQTAKCYFSAHEDAIKFCHLLILE
;
A
#
# COMPACT_ATOMS: atom_id res chain seq x y z
N MET A 1 40.22 8.39 25.10
CA MET A 1 39.93 7.28 24.17
C MET A 1 38.63 6.56 24.51
N GLN A 2 38.29 6.32 25.78
CA GLN A 2 37.04 5.65 26.20
C GLN A 2 35.73 6.40 25.87
N GLN A 3 35.70 7.74 25.89
CA GLN A 3 34.50 8.55 25.59
C GLN A 3 34.01 8.43 24.13
N GLN A 4 34.93 8.21 23.18
CA GLN A 4 34.59 8.07 21.76
C GLN A 4 33.84 6.76 21.48
N PHE A 5 34.20 5.67 22.17
CA PHE A 5 33.55 4.36 21.99
C PHE A 5 32.12 4.33 22.54
N GLN A 6 31.84 5.03 23.65
CA GLN A 6 30.49 5.09 24.21
C GLN A 6 29.52 5.88 23.31
N ALA A 7 29.98 6.96 22.68
CA ALA A 7 29.15 7.73 21.74
C ALA A 7 28.82 6.92 20.47
N VAL A 8 29.78 6.14 19.95
CA VAL A 8 29.56 5.27 18.79
C VAL A 8 28.58 4.14 19.10
N LEU A 9 28.67 3.53 20.29
CA LEU A 9 27.75 2.47 20.72
C LEU A 9 26.32 2.97 20.92
N LEU A 10 26.15 4.17 21.49
CA LEU A 10 24.83 4.79 21.68
C LEU A 10 24.21 5.23 20.34
N ALA A 11 25.00 5.78 19.42
CA ALA A 11 24.54 6.13 18.07
C ALA A 11 24.19 4.89 17.22
N ALA A 12 24.95 3.81 17.35
CA ALA A 12 24.66 2.54 16.68
C ALA A 12 23.36 1.91 17.19
N CYS A 13 23.08 1.96 18.51
CA CYS A 13 21.80 1.52 19.05
C CYS A 13 20.63 2.40 18.60
N TRP A 14 20.85 3.71 18.39
CA TRP A 14 19.82 4.60 17.86
C TRP A 14 19.48 4.31 16.39
N PHE A 15 20.47 3.91 15.59
CA PHE A 15 20.27 3.43 14.22
C PHE A 15 19.65 2.03 14.15
N LEU A 16 19.98 1.14 15.09
CA LEU A 16 19.46 -0.24 15.14
C LEU A 16 18.04 -0.35 15.74
N ALA A 17 17.55 0.67 16.43
CA ALA A 17 16.27 0.63 17.14
C ALA A 17 15.03 1.05 16.31
N CYS A 18 15.18 1.48 15.05
CA CYS A 18 14.06 1.98 14.25
C CYS A 18 13.58 1.06 13.12
N SER A 19 14.21 -0.09 12.89
CA SER A 19 13.72 -1.06 11.90
C SER A 19 12.72 -2.02 12.53
N SER A 20 11.60 -1.53 13.04
CA SER A 20 10.42 -2.39 13.19
C SER A 20 9.89 -2.64 11.78
N ALA A 21 10.43 -3.66 11.11
CA ALA A 21 9.89 -4.08 9.83
C ALA A 21 8.44 -4.51 10.06
N PHE A 22 7.48 -3.67 9.66
CA PHE A 22 6.08 -4.04 9.62
C PHE A 22 5.94 -5.28 8.71
N GLU A 23 5.59 -6.42 9.29
CA GLU A 23 5.40 -7.67 8.56
C GLU A 23 3.91 -7.99 8.51
N ILE A 24 3.39 -8.27 7.31
CA ILE A 24 1.96 -8.56 7.13
C ILE A 24 1.71 -10.00 7.62
N PRO A 25 0.82 -10.22 8.60
CA PRO A 25 0.57 -11.56 9.13
C PRO A 25 0.08 -12.56 8.07
N ASP A 26 0.50 -13.82 8.16
CA ASP A 26 0.18 -14.88 7.20
C ASP A 26 -1.33 -15.07 6.93
N ARG A 27 -2.18 -14.73 7.90
CA ARG A 27 -3.64 -14.80 7.76
C ARG A 27 -4.18 -13.94 6.61
N TYR A 28 -3.43 -12.94 6.15
CA TYR A 28 -3.82 -12.07 5.04
C TYR A 28 -3.40 -12.59 3.67
N LYS A 29 -2.49 -13.57 3.59
CA LYS A 29 -1.96 -14.10 2.32
C LYS A 29 -3.03 -14.75 1.44
N LYS A 30 -3.79 -15.70 2.00
CA LYS A 30 -4.86 -16.38 1.24
C LYS A 30 -5.95 -15.41 0.74
N PRO A 31 -6.51 -14.51 1.58
CA PRO A 31 -7.44 -13.49 1.09
C PRO A 31 -6.83 -12.57 0.03
N ALA A 32 -5.58 -12.14 0.21
CA ALA A 32 -4.90 -11.28 -0.76
C ALA A 32 -4.73 -11.97 -2.11
N LYS A 33 -4.33 -13.25 -2.13
CA LYS A 33 -4.24 -14.05 -3.34
C LYS A 33 -5.59 -14.16 -4.07
N MET A 34 -6.67 -14.50 -3.35
CA MET A 34 -8.00 -14.58 -3.95
C MET A 34 -8.47 -13.23 -4.51
N LEU A 35 -8.17 -12.15 -3.80
CA LEU A 35 -8.48 -10.79 -4.23
C LEU A 35 -7.70 -10.43 -5.50
N HIS A 36 -6.41 -10.74 -5.54
CA HIS A 36 -5.55 -10.56 -6.71
C HIS A 36 -6.10 -11.33 -7.92
N GLU A 37 -6.34 -12.63 -7.80
CA GLU A 37 -6.88 -13.48 -8.87
C GLU A 37 -8.22 -12.93 -9.41
N THR A 38 -9.11 -12.49 -8.50
CA THR A 38 -10.39 -11.87 -8.87
C THR A 38 -10.18 -10.59 -9.68
N CYS A 39 -9.31 -9.70 -9.21
CA CYS A 39 -9.10 -8.42 -9.87
C CYS A 39 -8.30 -8.52 -11.16
N VAL A 40 -7.41 -9.52 -11.31
CA VAL A 40 -6.78 -9.84 -12.60
C VAL A 40 -7.85 -10.26 -13.61
N ALA A 41 -8.76 -11.16 -13.22
CA ALA A 41 -9.83 -11.64 -14.08
C ALA A 41 -10.80 -10.52 -14.51
N GLU A 42 -11.17 -9.60 -13.61
CA GLU A 42 -12.10 -8.51 -13.90
C GLU A 42 -11.46 -7.39 -14.73
N SER A 43 -10.19 -7.07 -14.50
CA SER A 43 -9.50 -5.96 -15.18
C SER A 43 -8.82 -6.37 -16.49
N GLY A 44 -8.43 -7.63 -16.62
CA GLY A 44 -7.57 -8.10 -17.71
C GLY A 44 -6.11 -7.65 -17.60
N ALA A 45 -5.67 -7.19 -16.43
CA ALA A 45 -4.30 -6.73 -16.23
C ALA A 45 -3.28 -7.88 -16.43
N SER A 46 -2.15 -7.55 -17.05
CA SER A 46 -1.05 -8.49 -17.22
C SER A 46 -0.27 -8.65 -15.93
N GLU A 47 -0.03 -9.89 -15.52
CA GLU A 47 0.87 -10.24 -14.41
C GLU A 47 2.26 -9.60 -14.54
N GLU A 48 2.78 -9.52 -15.77
CA GLU A 48 4.08 -8.91 -16.04
C GLU A 48 4.10 -7.42 -15.69
N LEU A 49 3.02 -6.70 -16.03
CA LEU A 49 2.90 -5.27 -15.73
C LEU A 49 2.64 -5.04 -14.24
N LEU A 50 1.86 -5.91 -13.60
CA LEU A 50 1.59 -5.83 -12.16
C LEU A 50 2.87 -6.05 -11.33
N ARG A 51 3.76 -6.96 -11.74
CA ARG A 51 5.02 -7.25 -11.03
C ARG A 51 5.96 -6.04 -10.89
N GLN A 52 5.82 -5.02 -11.72
CA GLN A 52 6.66 -3.82 -11.64
C GLN A 52 6.50 -3.06 -10.31
N CYS A 53 5.36 -3.25 -9.61
CA CYS A 53 5.17 -2.62 -8.30
C CYS A 53 6.13 -3.14 -7.23
N LEU A 54 6.76 -4.31 -7.44
CA LEU A 54 7.76 -4.87 -6.53
C LEU A 54 9.00 -3.97 -6.44
N ASP A 55 9.32 -3.27 -7.53
CA ASP A 55 10.40 -2.28 -7.60
C ASP A 55 9.90 -0.85 -7.28
N GLY A 56 8.71 -0.73 -6.68
CA GLY A 56 8.10 0.56 -6.32
C GLY A 56 7.49 1.33 -7.50
N THR A 57 7.33 0.70 -8.68
CA THR A 57 6.76 1.36 -9.87
C THR A 57 5.42 0.77 -10.26
N ILE A 58 4.37 1.60 -10.32
CA ILE A 58 3.06 1.17 -10.82
C ILE A 58 2.97 1.52 -12.31
N HIS A 59 2.82 0.51 -13.17
CA HIS A 59 2.66 0.73 -14.62
C HIS A 59 1.37 1.51 -14.91
N ASP A 60 1.42 2.38 -15.92
CA ASP A 60 0.31 3.27 -16.30
C ASP A 60 -0.75 2.63 -17.22
N ASP A 61 -0.66 1.32 -17.45
CA ASP A 61 -1.58 0.63 -18.35
C ASP A 61 -3.01 0.67 -17.82
N LYS A 62 -4.00 0.83 -18.70
CA LYS A 62 -5.39 1.03 -18.28
C LYS A 62 -5.94 -0.16 -17.50
N ALA A 63 -5.57 -1.39 -17.85
CA ALA A 63 -5.99 -2.57 -17.12
C ALA A 63 -5.35 -2.60 -15.72
N VAL A 64 -4.08 -2.20 -15.58
CA VAL A 64 -3.41 -2.05 -14.28
C VAL A 64 -4.11 -1.00 -13.40
N GLN A 65 -4.51 0.14 -13.97
CA GLN A 65 -5.26 1.15 -13.21
C GLN A 65 -6.60 0.58 -12.70
N CYS A 66 -7.33 -0.16 -13.56
CA CYS A 66 -8.60 -0.75 -13.18
C CYS A 66 -8.46 -1.96 -12.25
N TYR A 67 -7.33 -2.68 -12.30
CA TYR A 67 -6.97 -3.68 -11.29
C TYR A 67 -6.89 -3.05 -9.90
N ILE A 68 -6.20 -1.91 -9.77
CA ILE A 68 -6.08 -1.20 -8.49
C ILE A 68 -7.44 -0.70 -8.00
N HIS A 69 -8.27 -0.19 -8.90
CA HIS A 69 -9.65 0.16 -8.56
C HIS A 69 -10.44 -1.04 -8.04
N CYS A 70 -10.36 -2.19 -8.71
CA CYS A 70 -11.01 -3.42 -8.25
C CYS A 70 -10.56 -3.78 -6.82
N LEU A 71 -9.26 -3.70 -6.51
CA LEU A 71 -8.78 -3.98 -5.16
C LEU A 71 -9.47 -3.10 -4.11
N PHE A 72 -9.54 -1.79 -4.34
CA PHE A 72 -10.20 -0.85 -3.43
C PHE A 72 -11.72 -1.06 -3.35
N ASP A 73 -12.35 -1.42 -4.46
CA ASP A 73 -13.78 -1.73 -4.51
C ASP A 73 -14.12 -2.97 -3.67
N LYS A 74 -13.38 -4.08 -3.84
CA LYS A 74 -13.64 -5.34 -3.12
C LYS A 74 -13.41 -5.22 -1.62
N ILE A 75 -12.51 -4.34 -1.18
CA ILE A 75 -12.28 -4.07 0.26
C ILE A 75 -13.20 -2.96 0.79
N GLY A 76 -14.03 -2.37 -0.06
CA GLY A 76 -15.12 -1.47 0.34
C GLY A 76 -14.65 -0.07 0.76
N VAL A 77 -13.58 0.47 0.19
CA VAL A 77 -13.02 1.79 0.56
C VAL A 77 -13.25 2.88 -0.49
N ILE A 78 -14.16 2.66 -1.45
CA ILE A 78 -14.48 3.66 -2.46
C ILE A 78 -15.73 4.44 -2.04
N GLU A 79 -15.61 5.77 -1.95
CA GLU A 79 -16.73 6.68 -1.77
C GLU A 79 -17.65 6.63 -3.00
N PRO A 80 -18.93 6.21 -2.87
CA PRO A 80 -19.78 5.95 -4.04
C PRO A 80 -20.01 7.15 -4.96
N GLU A 81 -20.11 8.34 -4.38
CA GLU A 81 -20.46 9.58 -5.09
C GLU A 81 -19.30 10.12 -5.93
N THR A 82 -18.09 10.07 -5.38
CA THR A 82 -16.91 10.74 -5.96
C THR A 82 -15.90 9.75 -6.56
N GLY A 83 -15.94 8.47 -6.16
CA GLY A 83 -14.89 7.49 -6.46
C GLY A 83 -13.60 7.68 -5.65
N ARG A 84 -13.62 8.55 -4.63
CA ARG A 84 -12.47 8.82 -3.75
C ARG A 84 -12.14 7.62 -2.88
N ILE A 85 -10.84 7.38 -2.67
CA ILE A 85 -10.37 6.27 -1.83
C ILE A 85 -10.32 6.74 -0.37
N LEU A 86 -11.07 6.04 0.50
CA LEU A 86 -11.24 6.32 1.92
C LEU A 86 -10.66 5.19 2.76
N LEU A 87 -9.33 5.15 2.83
CA LEU A 87 -8.60 4.10 3.55
C LEU A 87 -8.89 4.11 5.06
N ASP A 88 -9.30 5.25 5.59
CA ASP A 88 -9.70 5.44 6.98
C ASP A 88 -10.97 4.66 7.36
N TRP A 89 -11.78 4.24 6.39
CA TRP A 89 -12.90 3.32 6.63
C TRP A 89 -12.46 1.94 7.16
N LEU A 90 -11.18 1.57 6.97
CA LEU A 90 -10.62 0.34 7.51
C LEU A 90 -10.07 0.50 8.94
N THR A 91 -9.96 1.72 9.47
CA THR A 91 -9.20 2.02 10.71
C THR A 91 -9.60 1.13 11.90
N GLU A 92 -10.90 0.91 12.10
CA GLU A 92 -11.43 0.11 13.22
C GLU A 92 -11.06 -1.39 13.10
N MET A 93 -10.77 -1.87 11.89
CA MET A 93 -10.37 -3.25 11.63
C MET A 93 -8.85 -3.46 11.70
N LEU A 94 -8.07 -2.38 11.86
CA LEU A 94 -6.62 -2.41 11.81
C LEU A 94 -6.00 -2.34 13.21
N PRO A 95 -4.88 -3.05 13.44
CA PRO A 95 -4.06 -2.87 14.64
C PRO A 95 -3.51 -1.43 14.73
N SER A 96 -3.18 -0.97 15.94
CA SER A 96 -2.74 0.40 16.24
C SER A 96 -1.62 0.91 15.33
N ASP A 97 -0.66 0.05 15.01
CA ASP A 97 0.51 0.42 14.22
C ASP A 97 0.10 0.74 12.77
N LEU A 98 -0.89 0.03 12.24
CA LEU A 98 -1.45 0.29 10.92
C LEU A 98 -2.38 1.50 10.90
N GLN A 99 -3.05 1.82 12.01
CA GLN A 99 -3.91 3.01 12.09
C GLN A 99 -3.10 4.29 11.89
N GLN A 100 -1.85 4.34 12.39
CA GLN A 100 -0.98 5.50 12.18
C GLN A 100 -0.57 5.65 10.71
N VAL A 101 -0.23 4.53 10.06
CA VAL A 101 0.08 4.51 8.63
C VAL A 101 -1.12 4.96 7.81
N VAL A 102 -2.31 4.42 8.09
CA VAL A 102 -3.55 4.83 7.40
C VAL A 102 -3.85 6.30 7.64
N ALA A 103 -3.73 6.81 8.86
CA ALA A 103 -3.96 8.23 9.15
C ALA A 103 -2.98 9.15 8.40
N HIS A 104 -1.73 8.72 8.23
CA HIS A 104 -0.73 9.43 7.41
C HIS A 104 -1.12 9.40 5.93
N LEU A 105 -1.41 8.22 5.38
CA LEU A 105 -1.80 8.06 3.98
C LEU A 105 -3.08 8.82 3.62
N THR A 106 -4.10 8.79 4.48
CA THR A 106 -5.36 9.53 4.29
C THR A 106 -5.11 11.04 4.26
N ARG A 107 -4.21 11.55 5.11
CA ARG A 107 -3.86 12.98 5.14
C ARG A 107 -3.16 13.41 3.84
N GLU A 108 -2.18 12.62 3.40
CA GLU A 108 -1.36 12.97 2.24
C GLU A 108 -2.10 12.74 0.91
N CYS A 109 -2.93 11.70 0.81
CA CYS A 109 -3.45 11.22 -0.48
C CYS A 109 -4.98 11.20 -0.57
N GLY A 110 -5.73 11.36 0.53
CA GLY A 110 -7.19 11.21 0.59
C GLY A 110 -7.99 12.31 -0.12
N HIS A 111 -7.33 13.24 -0.81
CA HIS A 111 -7.92 14.33 -1.59
C HIS A 111 -7.98 14.02 -3.11
N ILE A 112 -7.37 12.92 -3.55
CA ILE A 112 -7.24 12.59 -4.98
C ILE A 112 -8.57 12.11 -5.54
N VAL A 113 -9.07 12.84 -6.55
CA VAL A 113 -10.24 12.48 -7.36
C VAL A 113 -9.99 12.92 -8.80
N THR A 114 -10.32 12.05 -9.75
CA THR A 114 -10.25 12.32 -11.19
C THR A 114 -11.57 11.95 -11.86
N GLU A 115 -11.76 12.29 -13.13
CA GLU A 115 -12.98 11.95 -13.89
C GLU A 115 -13.17 10.43 -14.09
N ASP A 116 -12.09 9.67 -14.02
CA ASP A 116 -12.09 8.22 -14.24
C ASP A 116 -11.74 7.48 -12.94
N LYS A 117 -12.60 6.55 -12.52
CA LYS A 117 -12.44 5.83 -11.25
C LYS A 117 -11.17 4.98 -11.20
N CYS A 118 -10.76 4.37 -12.33
CA CYS A 118 -9.51 3.61 -12.39
C CYS A 118 -8.30 4.52 -12.21
N ASN A 119 -8.30 5.69 -12.85
CA ASN A 119 -7.25 6.69 -12.71
C ASN A 119 -7.20 7.26 -11.30
N THR A 120 -8.35 7.51 -10.66
CA THR A 120 -8.41 7.93 -9.24
C THR A 120 -7.70 6.90 -8.34
N ALA A 121 -8.02 5.61 -8.50
CA ALA A 121 -7.37 4.53 -7.75
C ALA A 121 -5.86 4.46 -8.02
N TYR A 122 -5.45 4.57 -9.29
CA TYR A 122 -4.05 4.57 -9.70
C TYR A 122 -3.24 5.73 -9.12
N GLN A 123 -3.73 6.97 -9.24
CA GLN A 123 -3.04 8.14 -8.68
C GLN A 123 -2.95 8.06 -7.15
N THR A 124 -4.00 7.55 -6.49
CA THR A 124 -4.00 7.34 -5.04
C THR A 124 -2.95 6.30 -4.63
N ALA A 125 -2.87 5.17 -5.33
CA ALA A 125 -1.85 4.14 -5.04
C ALA A 125 -0.42 4.66 -5.26
N LYS A 126 -0.19 5.46 -6.31
CA LYS A 126 1.11 6.11 -6.53
C LYS A 126 1.47 7.09 -5.42
N CYS A 127 0.49 7.84 -4.93
CA CYS A 127 0.68 8.71 -3.77
C CYS A 127 1.05 7.88 -2.53
N TYR A 128 0.39 6.75 -2.27
CA TYR A 128 0.74 5.87 -1.16
C TYR A 128 2.18 5.35 -1.22
N PHE A 129 2.63 4.90 -2.40
CA PHE A 129 4.00 4.44 -2.63
C PHE A 129 5.04 5.54 -2.36
N SER A 130 4.68 6.79 -2.63
CA SER A 130 5.55 7.95 -2.39
C SER A 130 5.52 8.44 -0.93
N ALA A 131 4.37 8.31 -0.27
CA ALA A 131 4.14 8.84 1.07
C ALA A 131 4.63 7.93 2.20
N HIS A 132 4.71 6.60 1.97
CA HIS A 132 5.10 5.65 2.99
C HIS A 132 5.74 4.38 2.40
N GLU A 133 6.95 4.01 2.85
CA GLU A 133 7.70 2.86 2.31
C GLU A 133 6.96 1.52 2.47
N ASP A 134 6.22 1.34 3.57
CA ASP A 134 5.43 0.13 3.79
C ASP A 134 4.29 -0.08 2.77
N ALA A 135 3.90 0.94 2.00
CA ALA A 135 2.88 0.78 0.97
C ALA A 135 3.30 -0.26 -0.10
N ILE A 136 4.61 -0.38 -0.37
CA ILE A 136 5.16 -1.37 -1.31
C ILE A 136 4.98 -2.82 -0.79
N LYS A 137 4.85 -3.02 0.53
CA LYS A 137 4.64 -4.36 1.10
C LYS A 137 3.29 -4.96 0.69
N PHE A 138 2.29 -4.13 0.39
CA PHE A 138 1.03 -4.61 -0.17
C PHE A 138 1.19 -5.17 -1.58
N CYS A 139 2.10 -4.61 -2.40
CA CYS A 139 2.44 -5.21 -3.69
C CYS A 139 3.07 -6.61 -3.49
N HIS A 140 4.02 -6.74 -2.58
CA HIS A 140 4.63 -8.04 -2.26
C HIS A 140 3.56 -9.07 -1.84
N LEU A 141 2.63 -8.66 -0.97
CA LEU A 141 1.52 -9.52 -0.53
C LEU A 141 0.62 -9.97 -1.68
N LEU A 142 0.32 -9.09 -2.64
CA LEU A 142 -0.60 -9.39 -3.74
C LEU A 142 0.05 -10.20 -4.86
N ILE A 143 1.36 -10.05 -5.08
CA ILE A 143 2.07 -10.55 -6.26
C ILE A 143 2.90 -11.82 -5.97
N LEU A 144 3.40 -11.99 -4.75
CA LEU A 144 4.33 -13.07 -4.41
C LEU A 144 3.73 -14.18 -3.53
N GLU A 145 2.59 -13.95 -2.88
CA GLU A 145 2.00 -14.87 -1.89
C GLU A 145 0.72 -15.58 -2.38
#